data_AF-D4MPJ7-F1
#
_entry.id   AF-D4MPJ7-F1
#
_cell.length_a   1.000
_cell.length_b   1.000
_cell.length_c   1.000
_cell.angle_alpha   90.00
_cell.angle_beta   90.00
_cell.angle_gamma   90.00
#
_symmetry.space_group_name_H-M   'P 1'
#
loop_
_entity.id
_entity.type
_entity.pdbx_description
1 polymer ?
#
loop_
_entity_poly.entity_id
_entity_poly.type
_entity_poly.pdbx_seq_one_letter_code
_entity_poly.pdbx_strand_id
1 'polypeptide(L)'
;MLHIPVLGLVENMAYFECPSCHDRHFIYGKSNIEKPAVEHHIEQMAQIPIEPQLAKACDQGKIYDFEAPWFKDLTDGLEQLL
;
A
#
# COMPACT_ATOMS: atom_id res chain seq x y z
N MET A 1 -2.15 14.46 25.44
CA MET A 1 -2.16 13.99 24.04
C MET A 1 -1.06 12.95 23.90
N LEU A 2 -1.34 11.85 23.19
CA LEU A 2 -0.33 10.84 22.88
C LEU A 2 0.51 11.36 21.71
N HIS A 3 1.83 11.49 21.91
CA HIS A 3 2.78 11.89 20.87
C HIS A 3 3.30 10.65 20.16
N ILE A 4 2.46 10.04 19.31
CA ILE A 4 2.86 8.89 18.50
C ILE A 4 3.33 9.41 17.13
N PRO A 5 4.59 9.15 16.73
CA PRO A 5 5.08 9.56 15.42
C PRO A 5 4.35 8.80 14.32
N VAL A 6 3.99 9.51 13.24
CA VAL A 6 3.47 8.88 12.03
C VAL A 6 4.66 8.52 11.15
N LEU A 7 4.90 7.23 10.96
CA LEU A 7 6.07 6.74 10.22
C LEU A 7 5.90 6.85 8.70
N GLY A 8 4.66 6.81 8.22
CA GLY A 8 4.36 6.93 6.80
C GLY A 8 2.91 6.60 6.47
N LEU A 9 2.60 6.64 5.18
CA LEU A 9 1.28 6.36 4.63
C LEU A 9 1.30 5.15 3.70
N VAL A 10 0.23 4.34 3.78
CA VAL A 10 -0.02 3.21 2.88
C VAL A 10 -1.38 3.44 2.22
N GLU A 11 -1.40 3.48 0.89
CA GLU A 11 -2.62 3.62 0.12
C GLU A 11 -3.21 2.25 -0.20
N ASN A 12 -4.35 1.91 0.42
CA ASN A 12 -5.05 0.66 0.14
C ASN A 12 -5.88 0.76 -1.16
N MET A 13 -5.97 -0.34 -1.92
CA MET A 13 -6.74 -0.43 -3.17
C MET A 13 -6.39 0.66 -4.20
N ALA A 14 -5.10 0.99 -4.30
CA ALA A 14 -4.61 2.11 -5.12
C ALA A 14 -4.87 1.93 -6.62
N TYR A 15 -4.75 0.70 -7.13
CA TYR A 15 -4.98 0.36 -8.53
C TYR A 15 -5.34 -1.12 -8.69
N PHE A 16 -5.90 -1.47 -9.84
CA PHE A 16 -6.03 -2.85 -10.30
C PHE A 16 -5.07 -3.06 -11.47
N GLU A 17 -4.22 -4.09 -11.42
CA GLU A 17 -3.37 -4.46 -12.55
C GLU A 17 -4.05 -5.53 -13.39
N CYS A 18 -4.27 -5.23 -14.68
CA CYS A 18 -4.90 -6.18 -15.59
C CYS A 18 -3.95 -7.35 -15.87
N PRO A 19 -4.34 -8.62 -15.60
CA PRO A 19 -3.45 -9.77 -15.81
C PRO A 19 -3.17 -10.06 -17.29
N SER A 20 -3.93 -9.45 -18.20
CA SER A 20 -3.81 -9.68 -19.65
C SER A 20 -2.95 -8.64 -20.37
N CYS A 21 -3.03 -7.37 -19.96
CA CYS A 21 -2.30 -6.28 -20.62
C CYS A 21 -1.31 -5.54 -19.70
N HIS A 22 -1.31 -5.84 -18.40
CA HIS A 22 -0.47 -5.20 -17.38
C HIS A 22 -0.72 -3.69 -17.18
N ASP A 23 -1.78 -3.14 -17.76
CA ASP A 23 -2.20 -1.77 -17.48
C ASP A 23 -2.72 -1.66 -16.05
N ARG A 24 -2.36 -0.54 -15.41
CA ARG A 24 -2.89 -0.17 -14.08
C ARG A 24 -4.14 0.68 -14.24
N HIS A 25 -5.24 0.19 -13.68
CA HIS A 25 -6.54 0.85 -13.65
C HIS A 25 -6.81 1.43 -12.26
N PHE A 26 -6.96 2.75 -12.20
CA PHE A 26 -7.29 3.47 -10.97
C PHE A 26 -8.81 3.48 -10.76
N ILE A 27 -9.36 2.36 -10.28
CA ILE A 27 -10.82 2.12 -10.18
C ILE A 27 -11.52 3.21 -9.36
N TYR A 28 -10.87 3.67 -8.28
CA TYR A 28 -11.40 4.71 -7.39
C TYR A 28 -10.92 6.13 -7.74
N GLY A 29 -10.37 6.31 -8.93
CA GLY A 29 -9.78 7.57 -9.39
C GLY A 29 -8.31 7.69 -9.02
N LYS A 30 -7.69 8.80 -9.46
CA LYS A 30 -6.28 9.06 -9.20
C LYS A 30 -6.01 9.19 -7.70
N SER A 31 -4.87 8.66 -7.29
CA SER A 31 -4.31 8.83 -5.95
C SER A 31 -4.27 10.31 -5.56
N ASN A 32 -4.67 10.60 -4.32
CA ASN A 32 -4.68 11.96 -3.74
C ASN A 32 -3.82 12.05 -2.46
N ILE A 33 -2.97 11.05 -2.19
CA ILE A 33 -2.16 10.95 -0.96
C ILE A 33 -0.98 11.93 -0.97
N GLU A 34 -0.49 12.34 -2.14
CA GLU A 34 0.65 13.27 -2.24
C GLU A 34 0.43 14.58 -1.49
N LYS A 35 -0.79 15.15 -1.57
CA LYS A 35 -1.13 16.41 -0.89
C LYS A 35 -1.03 16.29 0.65
N PRO A 36 -1.77 15.39 1.32
CA PRO A 36 -1.67 15.23 2.77
C PRO A 36 -0.29 14.73 3.21
N ALA A 37 0.41 13.91 2.39
CA ALA A 37 1.79 13.50 2.66
C ALA A 37 2.73 14.70 2.76
N VAL A 38 2.67 15.62 1.79
CA VAL A 38 3.47 16.85 1.79
C VAL A 38 3.06 17.81 2.92
N GLU A 39 1.75 18.03 3.10
CA GLU A 39 1.22 18.93 4.14
C GLU A 39 1.61 18.50 5.56
N HIS A 40 1.72 17.20 5.80
CA HIS A 40 2.05 16.65 7.11
C HIS A 40 3.51 16.17 7.24
N HIS A 41 4.33 16.32 6.20
CA HIS A 41 5.70 15.81 6.14
C HIS A 41 5.79 14.31 6.44
N ILE A 42 4.84 13.54 5.89
CA ILE A 42 4.76 12.09 6.05
C ILE A 42 5.18 11.43 4.74
N GLU A 43 6.09 10.46 4.80
CA GLU A 43 6.51 9.70 3.63
C GLU A 43 5.41 8.74 3.15
N GLN A 44 5.17 8.68 1.85
CA GLN A 44 4.36 7.62 1.27
C GLN A 44 5.22 6.37 1.12
N MET A 45 4.86 5.30 1.83
CA MET A 45 5.69 4.10 1.91
C MET A 45 5.21 2.98 0.97
N ALA A 46 3.91 2.91 0.65
CA ALA A 46 3.42 1.87 -0.28
C ALA A 46 2.04 2.17 -0.89
N GLN A 47 1.77 1.49 -2.02
CA GLN A 47 0.47 1.40 -2.66
C GLN A 47 0.07 -0.08 -2.81
N ILE A 48 -1.03 -0.48 -2.17
CA ILE A 48 -1.55 -1.85 -2.20
C ILE A 48 -2.52 -1.98 -3.39
N PRO A 49 -2.31 -2.92 -4.32
CA PRO A 49 -3.23 -3.14 -5.42
C PRO A 49 -4.52 -3.84 -4.97
N ILE A 50 -5.54 -3.75 -5.82
CA ILE A 50 -6.74 -4.58 -5.73
C ILE A 50 -6.37 -5.96 -6.30
N GLU A 51 -6.06 -6.89 -5.41
CA GLU A 51 -5.60 -8.22 -5.78
C GLU A 51 -6.55 -9.31 -5.25
N PRO A 52 -7.24 -10.07 -6.12
CA PRO A 52 -8.17 -11.12 -5.69
C PRO A 52 -7.52 -12.21 -4.83
N GLN A 53 -6.24 -12.51 -5.06
CA GLN A 53 -5.51 -13.51 -4.28
C GLN A 53 -5.25 -13.04 -2.85
N LEU A 54 -4.94 -11.75 -2.66
CA LEU A 54 -4.81 -11.13 -1.34
C LEU A 54 -6.13 -11.22 -0.56
N ALA A 55 -7.25 -10.81 -1.17
CA ALA A 55 -8.57 -10.89 -0.55
C ALA A 55 -8.93 -12.33 -0.14
N LYS A 56 -8.71 -13.28 -1.04
CA LYS A 56 -8.93 -14.71 -0.78
C LYS A 56 -8.06 -15.23 0.37
N ALA A 57 -6.79 -14.83 0.45
CA ALA A 57 -5.90 -15.23 1.54
C ALA A 57 -6.38 -14.69 2.89
N CYS A 58 -6.84 -13.43 2.95
CA CYS A 58 -7.48 -12.85 4.13
C CYS A 58 -8.72 -13.63 4.57
N ASP A 59 -9.65 -13.90 3.64
CA ASP A 59 -10.89 -14.63 3.93
C ASP A 59 -10.63 -16.05 4.44
N GLN A 60 -9.55 -16.68 3.97
CA GLN A 60 -9.14 -18.02 4.39
C GLN A 60 -8.33 -18.04 5.69
N GLY A 61 -7.99 -16.88 6.26
CA GLY A 61 -7.09 -16.78 7.41
C GLY A 61 -5.65 -17.21 7.11
N LYS A 62 -5.22 -17.11 5.84
CA LYS A 62 -3.90 -17.53 5.33
C LYS A 62 -3.06 -16.36 4.83
N ILE A 63 -3.33 -15.14 5.31
CA ILE A 63 -2.61 -13.94 4.88
C ILE A 63 -1.10 -14.04 5.14
N TYR A 64 -0.69 -14.79 6.17
CA TYR A 64 0.72 -14.99 6.51
C TYR A 64 1.51 -15.74 5.43
N ASP A 65 0.82 -16.52 4.58
CA ASP A 65 1.42 -17.27 3.48
C ASP A 65 1.42 -16.46 2.16
N PHE A 66 0.85 -15.25 2.15
CA PHE A 66 0.73 -14.44 0.94
C PHE A 66 2.02 -13.66 0.67
N GLU A 67 2.61 -13.89 -0.51
CA GLU A 67 3.76 -13.09 -0.96
C GLU A 67 3.27 -11.80 -1.61
N ALA A 68 3.74 -10.66 -1.08
CA ALA A 68 3.39 -9.32 -1.55
C ALA A 68 4.64 -8.61 -2.08
N PRO A 69 4.99 -8.72 -3.37
CA PRO A 69 6.17 -8.05 -3.93
C PRO A 69 6.14 -6.53 -3.77
N TRP A 70 4.95 -5.92 -3.82
CA TRP A 70 4.70 -4.49 -3.61
C TRP A 70 4.94 -4.03 -2.16
N PHE A 71 5.24 -4.95 -1.24
CA PHE A 71 5.53 -4.63 0.15
C PHE A 71 6.99 -4.26 0.40
N LYS A 72 7.88 -4.51 -0.58
CA LYS A 72 9.32 -4.27 -0.42
C LYS A 72 9.63 -2.80 -0.09
N ASP A 73 8.96 -1.86 -0.77
CA ASP A 73 9.18 -0.43 -0.55
C ASP A 73 8.80 0.00 0.88
N LEU A 74 7.74 -0.61 1.44
CA LEU A 74 7.34 -0.39 2.82
C LEU A 74 8.37 -0.94 3.81
N THR A 75 8.89 -2.15 3.59
CA THR A 75 9.88 -2.75 4.49
C THR A 75 11.19 -1.98 4.47
N ASP A 76 11.66 -1.61 3.27
CA ASP A 76 12.88 -0.81 3.11
C ASP A 76 12.75 0.56 3.78
N GLY A 77 11.59 1.21 3.66
CA GLY A 77 11.33 2.51 4.31
C GLY A 77 11.29 2.40 5.84
N LEU A 78 10.66 1.36 6.39
CA LEU A 78 10.63 1.13 7.83
C LEU A 78 12.01 0.80 8.41
N GLU A 79 12.84 0.06 7.68
CA GLU A 79 14.22 -0.26 8.12
C GLU A 79 15.10 0.98 8.26
N GLN A 80 14.88 2.02 7.45
CA GLN A 80 15.63 3.29 7.55
C GLN A 80 15.28 4.10 8.81
N LEU A 81 14.18 3.74 9.49
CA LEU A 81 13.71 4.40 10.72
C LEU A 81 14.22 3.70 12.00
N LEU A 82 14.89 2.55 11.87
CA LEU A 82 15.52 1.77 12.95
C LEU A 82 17.00 2.15 13.12
#